data_AF-A0A4R6Q0R5-F1
#
_entry.id   AF-A0A4R6Q0R5-F1
#
_cell.length_a   1.000
_cell.length_b   1.000
_cell.length_c   1.000
_cell.angle_alpha   90.00
_cell.angle_beta   90.00
_cell.angle_gamma   90.00
#
_symmetry.space_group_name_H-M   'P 1'
#
loop_
_entity.id
_entity.type
_entity.pdbx_description
1 polymer ?
#
loop_
_entity_poly.entity_id
_entity_poly.type
_entity_poly.pdbx_seq_one_letter_code
_entity_poly.pdbx_strand_id
1 'polypeptide(L)'
;MKTTEDTMRVIVTGVEREDGDGVCPVLLGIAEHVAEDFAMCVESEDLEFEKALVYVDALDTLSSNERNETAFEMLQGILGKSGWTDTAREMKLVDACAEVYDGAYGDFMNGLLDSDDVDMFLTEITLREAFKKEKETMERRLLLN
;
A
#
# COMPACT_ATOMS: atom_id res chain seq x y z
N MET A 1 -29.06 -14.48 -5.14
CA MET A 1 -27.74 -14.97 -4.70
C MET A 1 -26.99 -13.75 -4.22
N LYS A 2 -26.61 -13.65 -2.95
CA LYS A 2 -25.76 -12.52 -2.50
C LYS A 2 -24.40 -12.67 -3.17
N THR A 3 -23.86 -11.59 -3.73
CA THR A 3 -22.53 -11.60 -4.34
C THR A 3 -21.44 -11.57 -3.25
N THR A 4 -20.19 -11.85 -3.63
CA THR A 4 -19.04 -11.73 -2.72
C THR A 4 -18.92 -10.30 -2.16
N GLU A 5 -19.14 -9.29 -3.02
CA GLU A 5 -19.17 -7.86 -2.65
C GLU A 5 -20.26 -7.55 -1.60
N ASP A 6 -21.48 -8.08 -1.78
CA ASP A 6 -22.57 -7.90 -0.80
C ASP A 6 -22.25 -8.55 0.55
N THR A 7 -21.48 -9.64 0.54
CA THR A 7 -21.04 -10.31 1.76
C THR A 7 -19.97 -9.50 2.46
N MET A 8 -18.99 -8.97 1.73
CA MET A 8 -17.94 -8.12 2.30
C MET A 8 -18.51 -6.84 2.92
N ARG A 9 -19.45 -6.17 2.24
CA ARG A 9 -20.14 -4.99 2.79
C ARG A 9 -20.81 -5.27 4.13
N VAL A 10 -21.48 -6.42 4.25
CA VAL A 10 -22.12 -6.83 5.51
C VAL A 10 -21.09 -7.14 6.60
N ILE A 11 -19.95 -7.73 6.26
CA ILE A 11 -18.90 -8.02 7.23
C ILE A 11 -18.27 -6.72 7.73
N VAL A 12 -17.86 -5.81 6.84
CA VAL A 12 -17.19 -4.56 7.22
C VAL A 12 -18.10 -3.68 8.10
N THR A 13 -19.37 -3.52 7.72
CA THR A 13 -20.36 -2.80 8.56
C THR A 13 -20.70 -3.51 9.88
N GLY A 14 -20.48 -4.84 9.96
CA GLY A 14 -20.65 -5.62 11.19
C GLY A 14 -19.43 -5.56 12.12
N VAL A 15 -18.24 -5.29 11.58
CA VAL A 15 -16.97 -5.22 12.31
C VAL A 15 -16.76 -3.86 12.99
N GLU A 16 -17.44 -2.79 12.56
CA GLU A 16 -17.37 -1.43 13.14
C GLU A 16 -17.83 -1.31 14.62
N ARG A 17 -18.10 -2.40 15.33
CA ARG A 17 -18.76 -2.35 16.64
C ARG A 17 -18.19 -3.36 17.62
N GLU A 18 -17.05 -3.02 18.22
CA GLU A 18 -16.88 -3.26 19.66
C GLU A 18 -15.93 -2.24 20.31
N ASP A 19 -14.90 -1.74 19.63
CA ASP A 19 -13.96 -0.76 20.20
C ASP A 19 -13.53 0.28 19.14
N GLY A 20 -13.91 1.55 19.34
CA GLY A 20 -13.87 2.63 18.34
C GLY A 20 -12.50 3.16 17.89
N ASP A 21 -11.49 2.30 17.78
CA ASP A 21 -10.13 2.60 17.28
C ASP A 21 -9.53 1.42 16.46
N GLY A 22 -10.32 0.39 16.14
CA GLY A 22 -9.83 -0.82 15.47
C GLY A 22 -9.81 -0.74 13.95
N VAL A 23 -8.68 -1.13 13.34
CA VAL A 23 -8.53 -1.33 11.89
C VAL A 23 -9.34 -2.56 11.46
N CYS A 24 -10.05 -2.47 10.33
CA CYS A 24 -10.89 -3.52 9.78
C CYS A 24 -10.06 -4.76 9.37
N PRO A 25 -10.23 -5.94 10.02
CA PRO A 25 -9.41 -7.12 9.74
C PRO A 25 -9.59 -7.69 8.33
N VAL A 26 -10.75 -7.45 7.69
CA VAL A 26 -10.99 -7.87 6.30
C VAL A 26 -10.12 -7.06 5.34
N LEU A 27 -10.04 -5.74 5.56
CA LEU A 27 -9.24 -4.86 4.73
C LEU A 27 -7.75 -5.10 4.95
N LEU A 28 -7.34 -5.40 6.18
CA LEU A 28 -5.97 -5.83 6.50
C LEU A 28 -5.59 -7.10 5.74
N GLY A 29 -6.43 -8.14 5.77
CA GLY A 29 -6.14 -9.38 5.06
C GLY A 29 -6.05 -9.20 3.54
N ILE A 30 -6.88 -8.32 2.96
CA ILE A 30 -6.75 -7.97 1.54
C ILE A 30 -5.45 -7.19 1.29
N ALA A 31 -5.07 -6.29 2.18
CA ALA A 31 -3.83 -5.52 2.05
C ALA A 31 -2.58 -6.41 2.10
N GLU A 32 -2.55 -7.39 3.02
CA GLU A 32 -1.47 -8.38 3.13
C GLU A 32 -1.31 -9.20 1.84
N HIS A 33 -2.39 -9.73 1.28
CA HIS A 33 -2.32 -10.45 0.00
C HIS A 33 -1.83 -9.56 -1.16
N VAL A 34 -2.29 -8.30 -1.21
CA VAL A 34 -1.82 -7.36 -2.24
C VAL A 34 -0.33 -7.04 -2.08
N ALA A 35 0.16 -6.96 -0.84
CA ALA A 35 1.58 -6.77 -0.55
C ALA A 35 2.43 -7.97 -0.98
N GLU A 36 2.00 -9.19 -0.62
CA GLU A 36 2.64 -10.45 -1.04
C GLU A 36 2.73 -10.54 -2.57
N ASP A 37 1.61 -10.28 -3.26
CA ASP A 37 1.56 -10.26 -4.72
C ASP A 37 2.53 -9.23 -5.31
N PHE A 38 2.57 -8.03 -4.73
CA PHE A 38 3.48 -6.97 -5.16
C PHE A 38 4.95 -7.38 -4.99
N ALA A 39 5.33 -7.97 -3.85
CA ALA A 39 6.68 -8.44 -3.59
C ALA A 39 7.09 -9.58 -4.54
N MET A 40 6.21 -10.57 -4.74
CA MET A 40 6.44 -11.66 -5.69
C MET A 40 6.70 -11.15 -7.11
N CYS A 41 6.03 -10.08 -7.53
CA CYS A 41 6.24 -9.49 -8.86
C CYS A 41 7.62 -8.83 -9.02
N VAL A 42 8.16 -8.31 -7.93
CA VAL A 42 9.51 -7.75 -7.93
C VAL A 42 10.54 -8.88 -7.95
N GLU A 43 10.30 -9.95 -7.18
CA GLU A 43 11.15 -11.14 -7.17
C GLU A 43 11.16 -11.89 -8.51
N SER A 44 10.03 -11.92 -9.23
CA SER A 44 9.91 -12.53 -10.55
C SER A 44 10.48 -11.68 -11.68
N GLU A 45 10.96 -10.46 -11.39
CA GLU A 45 11.40 -9.45 -12.35
C GLU A 45 10.30 -8.93 -13.30
N ASP A 46 9.02 -9.21 -13.01
CA ASP A 46 7.89 -8.63 -13.75
C ASP A 46 7.74 -7.11 -13.46
N LEU A 47 8.19 -6.68 -12.29
CA LEU A 47 8.37 -5.28 -11.92
C LEU A 47 9.81 -5.02 -11.48
N GLU A 48 10.51 -4.13 -12.19
CA GLU A 48 11.86 -3.71 -11.80
C GLU A 48 11.87 -3.13 -10.37
N PHE A 49 12.84 -3.56 -9.56
CA PHE A 49 12.99 -3.14 -8.16
C PHE A 49 13.03 -1.62 -7.99
N GLU A 50 13.78 -0.90 -8.84
CA GLU A 50 13.84 0.57 -8.79
C GLU A 50 12.48 1.23 -9.07
N LYS A 51 11.65 0.64 -9.94
CA LYS A 51 10.29 1.14 -10.18
C LYS A 51 9.39 0.84 -8.99
N ALA A 52 9.54 -0.33 -8.37
CA ALA A 52 8.82 -0.69 -7.16
C ALA A 52 9.10 0.31 -6.02
N LEU A 53 10.36 0.67 -5.79
CA LEU A 53 10.73 1.69 -4.80
C LEU A 53 10.06 3.04 -5.08
N VAL A 54 10.03 3.49 -6.34
CA VAL A 54 9.37 4.76 -6.71
C VAL A 54 7.86 4.69 -6.47
N TYR A 55 7.24 3.53 -6.70
CA TYR A 55 5.82 3.36 -6.41
C TYR A 55 5.54 3.37 -4.91
N VAL A 56 6.28 2.60 -4.12
CA VAL A 56 6.12 2.55 -2.66
C VAL A 56 6.33 3.93 -2.03
N ASP A 57 7.37 4.66 -2.42
CA ASP A 57 7.63 6.04 -1.96
C ASP A 57 6.44 6.99 -2.25
N ALA A 58 5.87 6.88 -3.45
CA ALA A 58 4.71 7.68 -3.83
C ALA A 58 3.43 7.30 -3.05
N LEU A 59 3.22 6.00 -2.80
CA LEU A 59 2.09 5.50 -2.01
C LEU A 59 2.20 5.95 -0.55
N ASP A 60 3.38 5.79 0.07
CA ASP A 60 3.65 6.25 1.43
C ASP A 60 3.46 7.76 1.57
N THR A 61 4.01 8.53 0.62
CA THR A 61 3.83 9.98 0.58
C THR A 61 2.35 10.37 0.50
N LEU A 62 1.55 9.70 -0.33
CA LEU A 62 0.12 10.00 -0.45
C LEU A 62 -0.64 9.62 0.82
N SER A 63 -0.38 8.43 1.37
CA SER A 63 -1.01 7.92 2.60
C SER A 63 -0.71 8.81 3.80
N SER A 64 0.57 9.20 3.98
CA SER A 64 1.02 10.12 5.03
C SER A 64 0.38 11.52 4.95
N ASN A 65 -0.16 11.90 3.79
CA ASN A 65 -0.92 13.14 3.60
C ASN A 65 -2.45 12.91 3.66
N GLU A 66 -2.90 11.80 4.21
CA GLU A 66 -4.31 11.38 4.32
C GLU A 66 -5.02 11.24 2.95
N ARG A 67 -4.26 11.03 1.86
CA ARG A 67 -4.79 10.87 0.49
C ARG A 67 -4.93 9.40 0.11
N ASN A 68 -5.51 8.60 1.00
CA ASN A 68 -5.60 7.14 0.89
C ASN A 68 -6.33 6.65 -0.36
N GLU A 69 -7.44 7.31 -0.73
CA GLU A 69 -8.15 7.00 -1.98
C GLU A 69 -7.27 7.23 -3.22
N THR A 70 -6.51 8.35 -3.27
CA THR A 70 -5.58 8.59 -4.39
C THR A 70 -4.44 7.58 -4.41
N ALA A 71 -3.90 7.21 -3.25
CA ALA A 71 -2.86 6.18 -3.15
C ALA A 71 -3.39 4.83 -3.68
N PHE A 72 -4.60 4.47 -3.27
CA PHE A 72 -5.29 3.27 -3.70
C PHE A 72 -5.54 3.26 -5.23
N GLU A 73 -6.05 4.34 -5.81
CA GLU A 73 -6.24 4.48 -7.27
C GLU A 73 -4.92 4.35 -8.04
N MET A 74 -3.84 4.92 -7.52
CA MET A 74 -2.50 4.79 -8.10
C MET A 74 -2.06 3.32 -8.09
N LEU A 75 -2.23 2.63 -6.96
CA LEU A 75 -1.92 1.21 -6.82
C LEU A 75 -2.75 0.36 -7.80
N GLN A 76 -4.06 0.59 -7.91
CA GLN A 76 -4.91 -0.06 -8.92
C GLN A 76 -4.37 0.17 -10.33
N GLY A 77 -3.93 1.39 -10.65
CA GLY A 77 -3.38 1.74 -11.95
C GLY A 77 -2.04 1.06 -12.24
N ILE A 78 -1.23 0.78 -11.22
CA ILE A 78 0.01 0.00 -11.33
C ILE A 78 -0.37 -1.47 -11.59
N LEU A 79 -1.22 -2.04 -10.74
CA LEU A 79 -1.57 -3.46 -10.79
C LEU A 79 -2.42 -3.83 -12.02
N GLY A 80 -3.21 -2.90 -12.53
CA GLY A 80 -4.02 -3.10 -13.74
C GLY A 80 -3.20 -3.16 -15.03
N LYS A 81 -2.01 -2.53 -15.07
CA LYS A 81 -1.13 -2.53 -16.27
C LYS A 81 -0.31 -3.79 -16.40
N SER A 82 -0.05 -4.46 -15.29
CA SER A 82 0.81 -5.62 -15.18
C SER A 82 0.08 -6.95 -15.33
N GLY A 83 -1.25 -6.94 -15.50
CA GLY A 83 -2.04 -8.15 -15.76
C GLY A 83 -2.37 -8.97 -14.52
N TRP A 84 -2.28 -8.37 -13.33
CA TRP A 84 -2.53 -9.02 -12.04
C TRP A 84 -4.03 -9.12 -11.74
N THR A 85 -4.70 -10.06 -12.43
CA THR A 85 -6.17 -10.14 -12.44
C THR A 85 -6.79 -10.53 -11.10
N ASP A 86 -6.10 -11.34 -10.30
CA ASP A 86 -6.60 -11.77 -8.99
C ASP A 86 -6.49 -10.64 -7.96
N THR A 87 -5.33 -9.97 -7.88
CA THR A 87 -5.12 -8.76 -7.07
C THR A 87 -6.10 -7.65 -7.46
N ALA A 88 -6.29 -7.42 -8.78
CA ALA A 88 -7.26 -6.44 -9.26
C ALA A 88 -8.71 -6.79 -8.89
N ARG A 89 -9.04 -8.07 -8.67
CA ARG A 89 -10.36 -8.48 -8.17
C ARG A 89 -10.47 -8.21 -6.68
N GLU A 90 -9.43 -8.42 -5.90
CA GLU A 90 -9.42 -8.12 -4.46
C GLU A 90 -9.53 -6.62 -4.21
N MET A 91 -8.86 -5.79 -5.00
CA MET A 91 -9.01 -4.34 -4.92
C MET A 91 -10.45 -3.86 -5.18
N LYS A 92 -11.20 -4.52 -6.07
CA LYS A 92 -12.64 -4.20 -6.24
C LYS A 92 -13.47 -4.47 -4.98
N LEU A 93 -13.03 -5.39 -4.12
CA LEU A 93 -13.69 -5.61 -2.84
C LEU A 93 -13.46 -4.44 -1.89
N VAL A 94 -12.28 -3.79 -1.95
CA VAL A 94 -12.00 -2.57 -1.20
C VAL A 94 -12.91 -1.43 -1.65
N ASP A 95 -13.07 -1.22 -2.97
CA ASP A 95 -14.02 -0.25 -3.53
C ASP A 95 -15.46 -0.50 -3.01
N ALA A 96 -15.89 -1.76 -3.04
CA ALA A 96 -17.21 -2.13 -2.54
C ALA A 96 -17.37 -1.86 -1.03
N CYS A 97 -16.31 -2.00 -0.25
CA CYS A 97 -16.32 -1.67 1.18
C CYS A 97 -16.37 -0.15 1.40
N ALA A 98 -15.65 0.64 0.58
CA ALA A 98 -15.65 2.10 0.66
C ALA A 98 -17.04 2.73 0.41
N GLU A 99 -17.93 2.05 -0.32
CA GLU A 99 -19.33 2.51 -0.48
C GLU A 99 -20.13 2.55 0.84
N VAL A 100 -19.69 1.81 1.86
CA VAL A 100 -20.42 1.65 3.13
C VAL A 100 -19.55 1.94 4.36
N TYR A 101 -18.25 2.15 4.18
CA TYR A 101 -17.26 2.37 5.23
C TYR A 101 -16.24 3.43 4.80
N ASP A 102 -16.34 4.64 5.37
CA ASP A 102 -15.51 5.79 5.00
C ASP A 102 -14.01 5.57 5.25
N GLY A 103 -13.65 4.71 6.23
CA GLY A 103 -12.26 4.39 6.57
C GLY A 103 -11.63 3.32 5.66
N ALA A 104 -12.36 2.77 4.68
CA ALA A 104 -11.94 1.57 3.96
C ALA A 104 -10.56 1.71 3.29
N TYR A 105 -10.35 2.82 2.58
CA TYR A 105 -9.07 3.07 1.93
C TYR A 105 -7.95 3.33 2.95
N GLY A 106 -8.25 3.98 4.07
CA GLY A 106 -7.27 4.24 5.12
C GLY A 106 -6.78 2.95 5.76
N ASP A 107 -7.70 2.09 6.18
CA ASP A 107 -7.39 0.79 6.77
C ASP A 107 -6.62 -0.11 5.80
N PHE A 108 -7.04 -0.14 4.53
CA PHE A 108 -6.32 -0.88 3.50
C PHE A 108 -4.90 -0.34 3.29
N MET A 109 -4.72 0.97 3.12
CA MET A 109 -3.39 1.54 2.86
C MET A 109 -2.47 1.41 4.08
N ASN A 110 -3.02 1.54 5.29
CA ASN A 110 -2.26 1.29 6.52
C ASN A 110 -1.80 -0.17 6.58
N GLY A 111 -2.70 -1.13 6.34
CA GLY A 111 -2.32 -2.55 6.30
C GLY A 111 -1.31 -2.88 5.23
N LEU A 112 -1.40 -2.24 4.05
CA LEU A 112 -0.48 -2.47 2.94
C LEU A 112 0.92 -1.97 3.29
N LEU A 113 1.01 -0.72 3.76
CA LEU A 113 2.29 -0.07 4.05
C LEU A 113 2.97 -0.62 5.30
N ASP A 114 2.21 -1.16 6.25
CA ASP A 114 2.70 -1.83 7.48
C ASP A 114 2.96 -3.33 7.28
N SER A 115 2.84 -3.84 6.05
CA SER A 115 3.16 -5.25 5.75
C SER A 115 4.66 -5.48 5.70
N ASP A 116 5.12 -6.63 6.20
CA ASP A 116 6.55 -7.02 6.19
C ASP A 116 7.14 -6.97 4.76
N ASP A 117 6.33 -7.31 3.75
CA ASP A 117 6.71 -7.28 2.33
C ASP A 117 6.98 -5.85 1.83
N VAL A 118 6.15 -4.87 2.21
CA VAL A 118 6.31 -3.46 1.82
C VAL A 118 7.37 -2.76 2.68
N ASP A 119 7.49 -3.14 3.95
CA ASP A 119 8.44 -2.60 4.92
C ASP A 119 9.90 -2.69 4.44
N MET A 120 10.23 -3.76 3.72
CA MET A 120 11.55 -3.91 3.10
C MET A 120 11.85 -2.79 2.10
N PHE A 121 10.87 -2.39 1.30
CA PHE A 121 11.02 -1.30 0.33
C PHE A 121 11.15 0.06 1.02
N LEU A 122 10.32 0.32 2.05
CA LEU A 122 10.39 1.53 2.86
C LEU A 122 11.73 1.67 3.57
N THR A 123 12.27 0.54 4.06
CA THR A 123 13.62 0.48 4.65
C THR A 123 14.69 0.85 3.63
N GLU A 124 14.65 0.29 2.42
CA GLU A 124 15.61 0.61 1.35
C GLU A 124 15.52 2.09 0.94
N ILE A 125 14.32 2.67 0.82
CA ILE A 125 14.12 4.10 0.56
C ILE A 125 14.84 4.93 1.64
N THR A 126 14.55 4.63 2.91
CA THR A 126 15.14 5.33 4.07
C THR A 126 16.67 5.28 4.05
N LEU A 127 17.24 4.11 3.75
CA LEU A 127 18.70 3.93 3.66
C LEU A 127 19.30 4.76 2.52
N ARG A 128 18.70 4.75 1.33
CA ARG A 128 19.19 5.54 0.18
C ARG A 128 19.19 7.03 0.47
N GLU A 129 18.15 7.54 1.12
CA GLU A 129 18.08 8.94 1.53
C GLU A 129 19.16 9.31 2.55
N ALA A 130 19.38 8.45 3.55
CA ALA A 130 20.42 8.64 4.54
C ALA A 130 21.82 8.72 3.90
N PHE A 131 22.14 7.80 2.98
CA PHE A 131 23.41 7.80 2.25
C PHE A 131 23.59 9.06 1.39
N LYS A 132 22.53 9.49 0.69
CA LYS A 132 22.58 10.72 -0.13
C LYS A 132 22.90 11.94 0.73
N LYS A 133 22.24 12.07 1.88
CA LYS A 133 22.46 13.18 2.83
C LYS A 133 23.88 13.18 3.41
N GLU A 134 24.42 12.00 3.72
CA GLU A 134 25.79 11.86 4.20
C GLU A 134 26.80 12.29 3.13
N LYS A 135 26.61 11.84 1.88
CA LYS A 135 27.46 12.22 0.75
C LYS A 135 27.49 13.74 0.55
N GLU A 136 26.34 14.39 0.51
CA GLU A 136 26.25 15.86 0.37
C GLU A 136 26.93 16.60 1.54
N THR A 137 26.83 16.04 2.76
CA THR A 137 27.50 16.59 3.93
C THR A 137 29.01 16.48 3.82
N MET A 138 29.52 15.35 3.33
CA MET A 138 30.95 15.13 3.10
C MET A 138 31.49 16.07 2.02
N GLU A 139 30.80 16.22 0.90
CA GLU A 139 31.17 17.12 -0.19
C GLU A 139 31.23 18.59 0.27
N ARG A 140 30.27 19.05 1.09
CA ARG A 140 30.31 20.41 1.68
C ARG A 140 31.51 20.61 2.60
N ARG A 141 31.89 19.60 3.40
CA ARG A 141 33.06 19.68 4.29
C ARG A 141 34.37 19.75 3.50
N LEU A 142 34.45 19.08 2.34
CA LEU A 142 35.62 19.14 1.46
C LEU A 142 35.75 20.47 0.72
N LEU A 143 34.65 21.17 0.45
CA LEU A 143 34.66 22.51 -0.18
C LEU A 143 34.98 23.66 0.80
N LEU A 144 34.93 23.41 2.10
CA LEU A 144 35.16 24.39 3.17
C LEU A 144 36.56 24.29 3.80
N ASN A 145 37.37 23.31 3.40
CA ASN A 145 38.77 23.11 3.81
C ASN A 145 39.71 23.35 2.63
#